data_AF-A0A4S4EMA7-F1
#
_entry.id   AF-A0A4S4EMA7-F1
#
_cell.length_a   1.000
_cell.length_b   1.000
_cell.length_c   1.000
_cell.angle_alpha   90.00
_cell.angle_beta   90.00
_cell.angle_gamma   90.00
#
_symmetry.space_group_name_H-M   'P 1'
#
loop_
_entity.id
_entity.type
_entity.pdbx_description
1 polymer ?
#
loop_
_entity_poly.entity_id
_entity_poly.type
_entity_poly.pdbx_seq_one_letter_code
_entity_poly.pdbx_strand_id
1 'polypeptide(L)'
;MASLSHSPVTFTGNLASGTSALDHLHSSINGVTGVPLKALGRARLGATRRDFTVSAKVRKGKKHEYPWPDDADPNVKGGVLSHLSHFKPLKEKQKPVTLEFEKPLMALQKKIIDVQKMANETGLDFTDQIISLENKYQQALKDLYTHLTPIQRVNIARHPNRPTFLDHVSNITERFVELHGDRSGYDDPAIVTGLGTINGRSYMFMGHQKGRNTKENIQRNFGMPTPHGYRKALRMMYYADHHGFPIITFIDTPGAFADLKSEELGQGEAIAHNLRTMFGLKVPIVSFVIGEGGSGGALAIGCANKLLMLENAVFYVARTKVRFQLVFKVIPLSSDIASRT
;
A
#
# COMPACT_ATOMS: atom_id res chain seq x y z
N MET A 1 -55.40 -1.05 13.26
CA MET A 1 -56.06 -2.37 13.20
C MET A 1 -54.99 -3.43 13.00
N ALA A 2 -54.86 -4.35 13.98
CA ALA A 2 -54.11 -5.62 14.06
C ALA A 2 -52.66 -5.64 13.52
N SER A 3 -51.55 -5.80 14.26
CA SER A 3 -51.18 -6.51 15.50
C SER A 3 -51.54 -8.00 15.54
N LEU A 4 -50.58 -8.87 15.21
CA LEU A 4 -50.49 -10.21 15.82
C LEU A 4 -49.03 -10.55 16.14
N SER A 5 -48.80 -10.53 17.45
CA SER A 5 -47.74 -11.15 18.24
C SER A 5 -47.90 -12.67 18.30
N HIS A 6 -46.81 -13.42 18.35
CA HIS A 6 -46.70 -14.60 19.21
C HIS A 6 -45.27 -14.75 19.75
N SER A 7 -45.20 -15.00 21.05
CA SER A 7 -44.04 -15.34 21.87
C SER A 7 -44.29 -16.71 22.54
N PRO A 8 -43.43 -17.18 23.47
CA PRO A 8 -42.44 -18.24 23.26
C PRO A 8 -42.85 -19.60 23.87
N VAL A 9 -42.19 -20.68 23.47
CA VAL A 9 -42.27 -21.96 24.19
C VAL A 9 -41.03 -22.16 25.04
N THR A 10 -41.24 -22.14 26.35
CA THR A 10 -40.33 -22.59 27.39
C THR A 10 -40.61 -24.06 27.67
N PHE A 11 -39.58 -24.91 27.69
CA PHE A 11 -39.67 -26.21 28.36
C PHE A 11 -38.48 -26.34 29.32
N THR A 12 -38.84 -26.41 30.59
CA THR A 12 -37.98 -26.69 31.74
C THR A 12 -37.60 -28.17 31.77
N GLY A 13 -36.33 -28.47 32.05
CA GLY A 13 -35.85 -29.82 32.31
C GLY A 13 -34.43 -29.79 32.87
N ASN A 14 -34.31 -29.57 34.19
CA ASN A 14 -33.08 -29.75 34.97
C ASN A 14 -32.90 -31.24 35.28
N LEU A 15 -31.71 -31.80 35.03
CA LEU A 15 -31.07 -32.81 35.89
C LEU A 15 -29.60 -33.03 35.48
N ALA A 16 -28.73 -32.44 36.30
CA ALA A 16 -27.43 -32.91 36.78
C ALA A 16 -26.59 -33.87 35.90
N SER A 17 -25.40 -33.42 35.52
CA SER A 17 -24.09 -33.89 36.04
C SER A 17 -22.97 -33.66 35.01
N GLY A 18 -21.84 -33.12 35.46
CA GLY A 18 -20.59 -33.11 34.67
C GLY A 18 -20.00 -31.74 34.37
N THR A 19 -19.42 -31.12 35.40
CA THR A 19 -18.17 -30.32 35.34
C THR A 19 -17.23 -30.80 34.22
N SER A 20 -16.52 -29.99 33.42
CA SER A 20 -15.60 -28.90 33.79
C SER A 20 -14.96 -28.28 32.53
N ALA A 21 -14.91 -26.95 32.51
CA ALA A 21 -13.81 -26.06 32.11
C ALA A 21 -13.11 -26.19 30.73
N LEU A 22 -13.35 -25.15 29.92
CA LEU A 22 -12.35 -24.37 29.20
C LEU A 22 -11.02 -24.22 29.98
N ASP A 23 -9.88 -24.27 29.27
CA ASP A 23 -8.91 -23.18 29.16
C ASP A 23 -7.44 -23.62 29.03
N HIS A 24 -6.79 -22.96 28.06
CA HIS A 24 -5.38 -22.56 28.05
C HIS A 24 -4.28 -23.62 28.21
N LEU A 25 -3.85 -24.16 27.07
CA LEU A 25 -2.46 -24.60 26.88
C LEU A 25 -1.55 -23.37 26.73
N HIS A 26 -1.13 -22.80 27.86
CA HIS A 26 0.10 -22.00 27.93
C HIS A 26 1.15 -22.79 28.71
N SER A 27 2.13 -23.32 27.98
CA SER A 27 3.34 -23.88 28.57
C SER A 27 4.28 -22.74 28.97
N SER A 28 4.52 -22.54 30.26
CA SER A 28 5.70 -21.86 30.77
C SER A 28 6.31 -22.68 31.91
N ILE A 29 7.37 -23.41 31.58
CA ILE A 29 8.23 -24.09 32.55
C ILE A 29 9.31 -23.09 32.94
N ASN A 30 9.24 -22.57 34.15
CA ASN A 30 10.38 -21.99 34.88
C ASN A 30 10.24 -22.45 36.33
N GLY A 31 11.13 -23.33 36.78
CA GLY A 31 11.08 -23.86 38.14
C GLY A 31 12.11 -24.93 38.39
N VAL A 32 13.37 -24.52 38.52
CA VAL A 32 14.46 -25.32 39.07
C VAL A 32 14.18 -25.61 40.54
N THR A 33 14.07 -26.87 40.94
CA THR A 33 14.34 -27.30 42.33
C THR A 33 14.93 -28.72 42.31
N GLY A 34 16.14 -28.85 42.86
CA GLY A 34 16.80 -30.14 43.08
C GLY A 34 16.46 -30.70 44.47
N VAL A 35 16.45 -32.02 44.60
CA VAL A 35 16.43 -32.74 45.88
C VAL A 35 17.31 -34.01 45.75
N PRO A 36 18.10 -34.39 46.78
CA PRO A 36 19.24 -35.29 46.63
C PRO A 36 18.96 -36.77 46.94
N LEU A 37 19.93 -37.60 46.53
CA LEU A 37 20.09 -39.04 46.75
C LEU A 37 20.07 -39.47 48.24
N LYS A 38 19.24 -40.47 48.57
CA LYS A 38 19.60 -41.77 49.20
C LYS A 38 18.38 -42.43 49.87
N ALA A 39 18.05 -43.66 49.47
CA ALA A 39 17.56 -44.70 50.36
C ALA A 39 17.72 -46.09 49.70
N LEU A 40 18.34 -47.01 50.44
CA LEU A 40 18.55 -48.43 50.13
C LEU A 40 17.25 -49.25 50.15
N GLY A 41 17.21 -50.38 49.44
CA GLY A 41 16.37 -51.53 49.83
C GLY A 41 16.00 -52.49 48.71
N ARG A 42 16.44 -53.76 48.81
CA ARG A 42 16.20 -54.88 47.89
C ARG A 42 14.74 -55.35 47.86
N ALA A 43 14.22 -55.79 46.70
CA ALA A 43 13.73 -57.16 46.42
C ALA A 43 12.92 -57.25 45.09
N ARG A 44 12.98 -58.42 44.45
CA ARG A 44 12.50 -58.80 43.10
C ARG A 44 10.98 -59.02 43.02
N LEU A 45 10.36 -58.76 41.84
CA LEU A 45 9.65 -59.75 41.00
C LEU A 45 8.84 -59.08 39.86
N GLY A 46 9.04 -59.58 38.63
CA GLY A 46 7.99 -59.83 37.64
C GLY A 46 7.25 -58.67 36.98
N ALA A 47 7.76 -58.19 35.84
CA ALA A 47 7.01 -57.98 34.59
C ALA A 47 7.98 -57.46 33.53
N THR A 48 8.29 -58.26 32.51
CA THR A 48 9.04 -57.79 31.34
C THR A 48 8.14 -56.90 30.49
N ARG A 49 7.92 -55.65 30.90
CA ARG A 49 7.63 -54.58 29.96
C ARG A 49 8.96 -54.11 29.41
N ARG A 50 9.14 -54.21 28.08
CA ARG A 50 10.23 -53.53 27.40
C ARG A 50 9.96 -52.03 27.51
N ASP A 51 10.44 -51.42 28.60
CA ASP A 51 10.44 -49.98 28.77
C ASP A 51 11.45 -49.40 27.78
N PHE A 52 10.95 -48.93 26.64
CA PHE A 52 11.75 -48.15 25.70
C PHE A 52 12.01 -46.79 26.33
N THR A 53 13.23 -46.59 26.82
CA THR A 53 13.68 -45.28 27.29
C THR A 53 14.27 -44.52 26.10
N VAL A 54 13.54 -43.54 25.58
CA VAL A 54 14.05 -42.62 24.55
C VAL A 54 14.87 -41.53 25.24
N SER A 55 16.19 -41.66 25.24
CA SER A 55 17.09 -40.59 25.68
C SER A 55 17.47 -39.71 24.49
N ALA A 56 16.91 -38.51 24.40
CA ALA A 56 17.37 -37.49 23.46
C ALA A 56 18.54 -36.71 24.08
N LYS A 57 19.75 -36.89 23.55
CA LYS A 57 20.84 -35.94 23.82
C LYS A 57 20.50 -34.63 23.11
N VAL A 58 20.23 -33.57 23.87
CA VAL A 58 20.29 -32.20 23.35
C VAL A 58 21.76 -31.94 22.98
N ARG A 59 22.14 -32.24 21.74
CA ARG A 59 23.30 -31.57 21.14
C ARG A 59 22.94 -30.09 21.13
N LYS A 60 23.83 -29.23 21.66
CA LYS A 60 23.75 -27.78 21.43
C LYS A 60 23.45 -27.60 19.95
N GLY A 61 22.23 -27.19 19.64
CA GLY A 61 21.83 -26.91 18.27
C GLY A 61 22.85 -25.91 17.74
N LYS A 62 23.42 -26.19 16.56
CA LYS A 62 24.03 -25.11 15.80
C LYS A 62 22.95 -24.02 15.75
N LYS A 63 23.31 -22.78 16.11
CA LYS A 63 22.43 -21.62 15.86
C LYS A 63 21.86 -21.82 14.47
N HIS A 64 20.55 -21.68 14.34
CA HIS A 64 19.90 -21.69 13.03
C HIS A 64 20.53 -20.54 12.26
N GLU A 65 21.58 -20.84 11.49
CA GLU A 65 22.19 -19.90 10.56
C GLU A 65 21.11 -19.66 9.53
N TYR A 66 20.49 -18.49 9.66
CA TYR A 66 19.71 -17.90 8.60
C TYR A 66 20.58 -17.98 7.33
N PRO A 67 20.06 -18.37 6.16
CA PRO A 67 20.88 -18.67 4.97
C PRO A 67 21.62 -17.45 4.41
N TRP A 68 21.51 -16.31 5.09
CA TRP A 68 22.15 -15.07 4.75
C TRP A 68 23.33 -14.87 5.71
N PRO A 69 24.56 -14.70 5.20
CA PRO A 69 25.71 -14.43 6.05
C PRO A 69 25.48 -13.15 6.87
N ASP A 70 25.94 -13.15 8.13
CA ASP A 70 25.83 -11.99 9.04
C ASP A 70 26.48 -10.73 8.42
N ASP A 71 27.53 -10.93 7.63
CA ASP A 71 28.18 -9.90 6.82
C ASP A 71 27.97 -10.17 5.33
N ALA A 72 27.26 -9.24 4.70
CA ALA A 72 27.00 -9.25 3.27
C ALA A 72 28.32 -9.01 2.50
N ASP A 73 28.64 -9.86 1.50
CA ASP A 73 29.90 -9.82 0.75
C ASP A 73 30.28 -8.38 0.30
N PRO A 74 31.38 -7.82 0.82
CA PRO A 74 31.80 -6.45 0.51
C PRO A 74 32.27 -6.25 -0.94
N ASN A 75 32.48 -7.33 -1.71
CA ASN A 75 32.98 -7.26 -3.08
C ASN A 75 31.90 -7.26 -4.17
N VAL A 76 30.62 -7.16 -3.82
CA VAL A 76 29.56 -6.92 -4.81
C VAL A 76 29.66 -5.47 -5.31
N LYS A 77 30.11 -5.27 -6.57
CA LYS A 77 30.04 -3.96 -7.25
C LYS A 77 28.57 -3.53 -7.34
N GLY A 78 28.14 -2.65 -6.42
CA GLY A 78 26.76 -2.19 -6.26
C GLY A 78 26.19 -2.38 -4.85
N GLY A 79 26.85 -3.18 -4.00
CA GLY A 79 26.36 -3.60 -2.69
C GLY A 79 25.30 -4.71 -2.79
N VAL A 80 25.22 -5.55 -1.77
CA VAL A 80 24.31 -6.73 -1.69
C VAL A 80 22.82 -6.34 -1.74
N LEU A 81 22.52 -5.05 -1.66
CA LEU A 81 21.17 -4.49 -1.60
C LEU A 81 20.96 -3.35 -2.61
N SER A 82 21.75 -3.30 -3.70
CA SER A 82 21.51 -2.35 -4.81
C SER A 82 20.06 -2.40 -5.27
N HIS A 83 19.46 -3.60 -5.26
CA HIS A 83 18.07 -3.83 -5.60
C HIS A 83 17.04 -3.33 -4.58
N LEU A 84 17.42 -3.21 -3.30
CA LEU A 84 16.52 -2.85 -2.19
C LEU A 84 16.50 -1.34 -1.87
N SER A 85 17.26 -0.51 -2.59
CA SER A 85 17.34 0.93 -2.29
C SER A 85 17.30 1.80 -3.54
N HIS A 86 16.37 1.50 -4.45
CA HIS A 86 16.16 2.31 -5.65
C HIS A 86 15.43 3.62 -5.39
N PHE A 87 14.71 3.73 -4.27
CA PHE A 87 13.94 4.91 -3.92
C PHE A 87 14.68 5.76 -2.89
N LYS A 88 15.84 6.30 -3.29
CA LYS A 88 16.58 7.28 -2.49
C LYS A 88 15.90 8.66 -2.58
N PRO A 89 16.15 9.58 -1.63
CA PRO A 89 15.82 10.99 -1.81
C PRO A 89 16.37 11.45 -3.17
N LEU A 90 15.56 12.17 -3.94
CA LEU A 90 16.01 12.66 -5.24
C LEU A 90 17.27 13.51 -5.05
N LYS A 91 18.32 13.23 -5.84
CA LYS A 91 19.55 14.03 -5.85
C LYS A 91 19.29 15.46 -6.36
N GLU A 92 18.31 15.61 -7.24
CA GLU A 92 17.91 16.88 -7.83
C GLU A 92 16.49 17.25 -7.37
N LYS A 93 16.27 18.53 -7.07
CA LYS A 93 14.90 19.02 -6.79
C LYS A 93 14.06 18.89 -8.07
N GLN A 94 12.83 18.40 -7.91
CA GLN A 94 11.90 18.30 -9.03
C GLN A 94 11.67 19.67 -9.66
N LYS A 95 11.62 19.71 -11.00
CA LYS A 95 11.33 20.95 -11.72
C LYS A 95 9.89 21.38 -11.39
N PRO A 96 9.66 22.68 -11.11
CA PRO A 96 8.30 23.17 -10.95
C PRO A 96 7.56 22.98 -12.28
N VAL A 97 6.40 22.34 -12.22
CA VAL A 97 5.51 22.16 -13.37
C VAL A 97 4.30 23.03 -13.10
N THR A 98 3.97 23.91 -14.05
CA THR A 98 2.79 24.77 -13.98
C THR A 98 1.69 24.15 -14.82
N LEU A 99 0.50 23.99 -14.26
CA LEU A 99 -0.67 23.55 -15.01
C LEU A 99 -1.25 24.72 -15.83
N GLU A 100 -1.88 24.41 -16.96
CA GLU A 100 -2.42 25.45 -17.87
C GLU A 100 -3.36 26.44 -17.19
N PHE A 101 -4.21 25.95 -16.27
CA PHE A 101 -5.16 26.78 -15.54
C PHE A 101 -4.53 27.61 -14.41
N GLU A 102 -3.27 27.37 -14.07
CA GLU A 102 -2.51 28.12 -13.05
C GLU A 102 -1.72 29.29 -13.67
N LYS A 103 -1.66 29.40 -15.00
CA LYS A 103 -0.98 30.50 -15.70
C LYS A 103 -1.40 31.91 -15.19
N PRO A 104 -2.69 32.18 -14.91
CA PRO A 104 -3.09 33.47 -14.33
C PRO A 104 -2.46 33.74 -12.96
N LEU A 105 -2.31 32.71 -12.10
CA LEU A 105 -1.64 32.84 -10.80
C LEU A 105 -0.14 33.11 -10.97
N MET A 106 0.51 32.42 -11.92
CA MET A 106 1.92 32.67 -12.23
C MET A 106 2.16 34.09 -12.73
N ALA A 107 1.23 34.67 -13.50
CA ALA A 107 1.32 36.06 -13.93
C ALA A 107 1.24 37.04 -12.76
N LEU A 108 0.40 36.77 -11.75
CA LEU A 108 0.35 37.56 -10.51
C LEU A 108 1.62 37.40 -9.68
N GLN A 109 2.11 36.17 -9.51
CA GLN A 109 3.34 35.90 -8.78
C GLN A 109 4.55 36.60 -9.44
N LYS A 110 4.63 36.58 -10.78
CA LYS A 110 5.67 37.30 -11.51
C LYS A 110 5.60 38.81 -11.25
N LYS A 111 4.39 39.40 -11.27
CA LYS A 111 4.22 40.83 -10.95
C LYS A 111 4.69 41.16 -9.53
N ILE A 112 4.40 40.31 -8.55
CA ILE A 112 4.89 40.50 -7.16
C ILE A 112 6.42 40.52 -7.14
N ILE A 113 7.07 39.55 -7.80
CA ILE A 113 8.53 39.48 -7.89
C ILE A 113 9.12 40.71 -8.59
N ASP A 114 8.51 41.14 -9.70
CA ASP A 114 8.98 42.32 -10.46
C ASP A 114 8.87 43.60 -9.61
N VAL A 115 7.77 43.78 -8.85
CA VAL A 115 7.59 44.92 -7.94
C VAL A 115 8.58 44.86 -6.77
N GLN A 116 8.80 43.70 -6.18
CA GLN A 116 9.82 43.51 -5.14
C GLN A 116 11.22 43.85 -5.66
N LYS A 117 11.54 43.46 -6.90
CA LYS A 117 12.82 43.79 -7.53
C LYS A 117 12.97 45.30 -7.76
N MET A 118 11.92 45.96 -8.26
CA MET A 118 11.92 47.42 -8.44
C MET A 118 12.07 48.19 -7.12
N ALA A 119 11.43 47.73 -6.04
CA ALA A 119 11.58 48.30 -4.71
C ALA A 119 13.04 48.28 -4.25
N ASN A 120 13.72 47.14 -4.44
CA ASN A 120 15.12 46.97 -4.07
C ASN A 120 16.08 47.81 -4.93
N GLU A 121 15.78 48.01 -6.22
CA GLU A 121 16.64 48.77 -7.14
C GLU A 121 16.48 50.29 -6.98
N THR A 122 15.26 50.77 -6.74
CA THR A 122 14.95 52.21 -6.66
C THR A 122 14.99 52.77 -5.24
N GLY A 123 14.97 51.92 -4.22
CA GLY A 123 14.85 52.33 -2.82
C GLY A 123 13.51 52.97 -2.45
N LEU A 124 12.52 52.87 -3.34
CA LEU A 124 11.15 53.37 -3.13
C LEU A 124 10.32 52.34 -2.38
N ASP A 125 9.43 52.83 -1.49
CA ASP A 125 8.53 51.99 -0.73
C ASP A 125 7.32 51.57 -1.58
N PHE A 126 7.22 50.27 -1.85
CA PHE A 126 6.08 49.65 -2.53
C PHE A 126 5.33 48.66 -1.64
N THR A 127 5.50 48.74 -0.32
CA THR A 127 4.96 47.76 0.64
C THR A 127 3.45 47.59 0.50
N ASP A 128 2.69 48.68 0.41
CA ASP A 128 1.23 48.63 0.26
C ASP A 128 0.79 47.96 -1.06
N GLN A 129 1.55 48.18 -2.14
CA GLN A 129 1.26 47.57 -3.44
C GLN A 129 1.57 46.06 -3.42
N ILE A 130 2.66 45.68 -2.76
CA ILE A 130 3.03 44.27 -2.58
C ILE A 130 1.94 43.56 -1.77
N ILE A 131 1.52 44.10 -0.64
CA ILE A 131 0.44 43.54 0.19
C ILE A 131 -0.86 43.43 -0.61
N SER A 132 -1.22 44.46 -1.40
CA SER A 132 -2.41 44.42 -2.25
C SER A 132 -2.34 43.29 -3.29
N LEU A 133 -1.18 43.10 -3.93
CA LEU A 133 -0.97 42.04 -4.92
C LEU A 133 -0.94 40.65 -4.28
N GLU A 134 -0.34 40.50 -3.11
CA GLU A 134 -0.33 39.26 -2.33
C GLU A 134 -1.75 38.86 -1.93
N ASN A 135 -2.56 39.80 -1.42
CA ASN A 135 -3.96 39.55 -1.09
C ASN A 135 -4.76 39.12 -2.32
N LYS A 136 -4.56 39.78 -3.47
CA LYS A 136 -5.19 39.39 -4.74
C LYS A 136 -4.74 37.99 -5.19
N TYR A 137 -3.45 37.67 -5.01
CA TYR A 137 -2.91 36.34 -5.31
C TYR A 137 -3.55 35.26 -4.43
N GLN A 138 -3.64 35.49 -3.11
CA GLN A 138 -4.25 34.54 -2.17
C GLN A 138 -5.73 34.33 -2.46
N GLN A 139 -6.47 35.41 -2.76
CA GLN A 139 -7.87 35.32 -3.14
C GLN A 139 -8.04 34.53 -4.44
N ALA A 140 -7.28 34.87 -5.49
CA ALA A 140 -7.33 34.15 -6.76
C ALA A 140 -6.94 32.67 -6.62
N LEU A 141 -5.97 32.35 -5.76
CA LEU A 141 -5.56 30.98 -5.46
C LEU A 141 -6.72 30.20 -4.83
N LYS A 142 -7.34 30.77 -3.79
CA LYS A 142 -8.50 30.16 -3.12
C LYS A 142 -9.66 29.97 -4.10
N ASP A 143 -9.98 30.98 -4.90
CA ASP A 143 -11.09 30.93 -5.86
C ASP A 143 -10.85 29.87 -6.95
N LEU A 144 -9.61 29.76 -7.44
CA LEU A 144 -9.22 28.76 -8.45
C LEU A 144 -9.36 27.33 -7.92
N TYR A 145 -8.82 27.05 -6.74
CA TYR A 145 -8.78 25.70 -6.18
C TYR A 145 -10.13 25.25 -5.58
N THR A 146 -11.00 26.20 -5.21
CA THR A 146 -12.38 25.91 -4.78
C THR A 146 -13.29 25.56 -5.96
N HIS A 147 -13.10 26.19 -7.12
CA HIS A 147 -13.94 26.01 -8.31
C HIS A 147 -13.27 25.21 -9.43
N LEU A 148 -12.52 24.16 -9.06
CA LEU A 148 -11.89 23.28 -10.04
C LEU A 148 -12.91 22.50 -10.86
N THR A 149 -12.83 22.65 -12.18
CA THR A 149 -13.56 21.81 -13.14
C THR A 149 -13.09 20.36 -13.07
N PRO A 150 -13.91 19.38 -13.47
CA PRO A 150 -13.51 17.97 -13.47
C PRO A 150 -12.23 17.69 -14.26
N ILE A 151 -12.01 18.36 -15.41
CA ILE A 151 -10.78 18.18 -16.20
C ILE A 151 -9.55 18.76 -15.49
N GLN A 152 -9.70 19.86 -14.76
CA GLN A 152 -8.61 20.42 -13.97
C GLN A 152 -8.23 19.48 -12.83
N ARG A 153 -9.20 18.84 -12.15
CA ARG A 153 -8.93 17.79 -11.15
C ARG A 153 -8.20 16.60 -11.74
N VAL A 154 -8.57 16.15 -12.94
CA VAL A 154 -7.84 15.09 -13.66
C VAL A 154 -6.39 15.50 -13.94
N ASN A 155 -6.15 16.76 -14.32
CA ASN A 155 -4.79 17.27 -14.53
C ASN A 155 -3.98 17.31 -13.23
N ILE A 156 -4.59 17.66 -12.10
CA ILE A 156 -3.97 17.58 -10.77
C ILE A 156 -3.69 16.12 -10.37
N ALA A 157 -4.60 15.18 -10.67
CA ALA A 157 -4.40 13.75 -10.46
C ALA A 157 -3.19 13.20 -11.25
N ARG A 158 -2.92 13.78 -12.42
CA ARG A 158 -1.81 13.44 -13.32
C ARG A 158 -0.58 14.31 -13.16
N HIS A 159 -0.53 15.14 -12.12
CA HIS A 159 0.57 16.08 -11.93
C HIS A 159 1.91 15.32 -11.84
N PRO A 160 2.96 15.70 -12.61
CA PRO A 160 4.24 14.96 -12.63
C PRO A 160 4.93 14.85 -11.27
N ASN A 161 4.74 15.86 -10.42
CA ASN A 161 5.29 15.90 -9.05
C ASN A 161 4.27 15.44 -8.00
N ARG A 162 3.20 14.74 -8.40
CA ARG A 162 2.25 14.20 -7.43
C ARG A 162 2.97 13.15 -6.55
N PRO A 163 2.78 13.17 -5.21
CA PRO A 163 3.39 12.17 -4.34
C PRO A 163 3.00 10.75 -4.75
N THR A 164 4.00 9.88 -4.84
CA THR A 164 3.86 8.47 -5.21
C THR A 164 3.67 7.60 -3.97
N PHE A 165 3.36 6.31 -4.15
CA PHE A 165 3.17 5.36 -3.05
C PHE A 165 4.33 5.38 -2.04
N LEU A 166 5.58 5.29 -2.49
CA LEU A 166 6.74 5.30 -1.61
C LEU A 166 6.95 6.65 -0.90
N ASP A 167 6.49 7.77 -1.46
CA ASP A 167 6.49 9.07 -0.77
C ASP A 167 5.56 9.05 0.44
N HIS A 168 4.37 8.44 0.30
CA HIS A 168 3.45 8.28 1.42
C HIS A 168 3.98 7.31 2.48
N VAL A 169 4.43 6.12 2.07
CA VAL A 169 4.93 5.10 2.99
C VAL A 169 6.13 5.59 3.80
N SER A 170 7.06 6.28 3.16
CA SER A 170 8.25 6.83 3.85
C SER A 170 7.91 7.89 4.89
N ASN A 171 6.79 8.60 4.71
CA ASN A 171 6.37 9.67 5.63
C ASN A 171 5.46 9.17 6.77
N ILE A 172 4.75 8.05 6.58
CA ILE A 172 3.80 7.52 7.59
C ILE A 172 4.38 6.37 8.41
N THR A 173 5.46 5.72 7.96
CA THR A 173 6.05 4.56 8.63
C THR A 173 7.39 4.89 9.28
N GLU A 174 7.67 4.28 10.43
CA GLU A 174 8.97 4.40 11.12
C GLU A 174 10.04 3.56 10.43
N ARG A 175 9.65 2.37 9.95
CA ARG A 175 10.47 1.40 9.24
C ARG A 175 9.63 0.78 8.15
N PHE A 176 10.17 0.72 6.95
CA PHE A 176 9.57 0.03 5.82
C PHE A 176 10.57 -0.96 5.22
N VAL A 177 10.14 -2.20 5.04
CA VAL A 177 10.92 -3.27 4.41
C VAL A 177 10.18 -3.71 3.14
N GLU A 178 10.75 -3.36 1.99
CA GLU A 178 10.21 -3.76 0.69
C GLU A 178 10.37 -5.27 0.48
N LEU A 179 9.30 -5.89 -0.03
CA LEU A 179 9.22 -7.31 -0.35
C LEU A 179 9.00 -7.47 -1.86
N HIS A 180 9.81 -8.34 -2.48
CA HIS A 180 9.94 -8.44 -3.94
C HIS A 180 9.50 -9.80 -4.48
N GLY A 181 9.07 -9.80 -5.74
CA GLY A 181 8.83 -10.97 -6.59
C GLY A 181 7.44 -11.60 -6.44
N ASP A 182 7.03 -12.35 -7.43
CA ASP A 182 5.80 -13.16 -7.41
C ASP A 182 6.06 -14.66 -7.15
N ARG A 183 7.33 -15.09 -7.13
CA ARG A 183 7.80 -16.50 -7.10
C ARG A 183 7.55 -17.27 -8.40
N SER A 184 7.24 -16.58 -9.49
CA SER A 184 7.08 -17.12 -10.84
C SER A 184 8.05 -16.50 -11.86
N GLY A 185 9.09 -15.80 -11.38
CA GLY A 185 10.25 -15.42 -12.17
C GLY A 185 10.36 -13.93 -12.51
N TYR A 186 9.43 -13.08 -12.04
CA TYR A 186 9.50 -11.65 -12.30
C TYR A 186 9.07 -10.81 -11.09
N ASP A 187 9.83 -9.74 -10.80
CA ASP A 187 9.44 -8.73 -9.82
C ASP A 187 8.99 -7.48 -10.55
N ASP A 188 7.67 -7.29 -10.64
CA ASP A 188 7.10 -6.16 -11.38
C ASP A 188 7.37 -4.83 -10.66
N PRO A 189 8.12 -3.90 -11.26
CA PRO A 189 8.45 -2.65 -10.63
C PRO A 189 7.23 -1.72 -10.45
N ALA A 190 6.15 -1.89 -11.21
CA ALA A 190 4.96 -1.04 -11.12
C ALA A 190 4.14 -1.25 -9.85
N ILE A 191 4.29 -2.39 -9.17
CA ILE A 191 3.69 -2.66 -7.86
C ILE A 191 4.81 -2.74 -6.84
N VAL A 192 4.70 -2.01 -5.74
CA VAL A 192 5.61 -2.15 -4.60
C VAL A 192 4.83 -2.70 -3.42
N THR A 193 5.44 -3.63 -2.70
CA THR A 193 4.85 -4.26 -1.51
C THR A 193 5.87 -4.29 -0.37
N GLY A 194 5.43 -4.27 0.88
CA GLY A 194 6.36 -4.36 2.00
C GLY A 194 5.68 -4.26 3.36
N LEU A 195 6.45 -4.56 4.40
CA LEU A 195 6.00 -4.42 5.79
C LEU A 195 6.43 -3.07 6.32
N GLY A 196 5.49 -2.35 6.94
CA GLY A 196 5.76 -1.08 7.60
C GLY A 196 5.17 -1.04 9.01
N THR A 197 5.73 -0.20 9.86
CA THR A 197 5.25 -0.01 11.24
C THR A 197 4.72 1.40 11.44
N ILE A 198 3.51 1.51 11.99
CA ILE A 198 2.88 2.77 12.41
C ILE A 198 2.50 2.64 13.88
N ASN A 199 3.02 3.52 14.74
CA ASN A 199 2.72 3.56 16.18
C ASN A 199 2.90 2.17 16.83
N GLY A 200 3.97 1.47 16.51
CA GLY A 200 4.28 0.12 17.03
C GLY A 200 3.46 -1.04 16.47
N ARG A 201 2.49 -0.81 15.56
CA ARG A 201 1.74 -1.89 14.88
C ARG A 201 2.24 -2.11 13.45
N SER A 202 2.41 -3.36 13.05
CA SER A 202 2.84 -3.74 11.70
C SER A 202 1.68 -3.87 10.72
N TYR A 203 1.89 -3.39 9.50
CA TYR A 203 0.93 -3.38 8.41
C TYR A 203 1.61 -3.89 7.13
N MET A 204 0.84 -4.59 6.29
CA MET A 204 1.24 -4.91 4.93
C MET A 204 0.85 -3.76 4.00
N PHE A 205 1.83 -3.08 3.45
CA PHE A 205 1.64 -2.02 2.47
C PHE A 205 1.80 -2.57 1.06
N MET A 206 0.93 -2.14 0.15
CA MET A 206 1.09 -2.39 -1.27
C MET A 206 0.54 -1.25 -2.09
N GLY A 207 1.10 -0.98 -3.25
CA GLY A 207 0.58 0.09 -4.08
C GLY A 207 1.21 0.17 -5.45
N HIS A 208 0.57 0.98 -6.29
CA HIS A 208 1.11 1.34 -7.59
C HIS A 208 2.23 2.35 -7.40
N GLN A 209 3.40 2.08 -7.97
CA GLN A 209 4.54 2.96 -7.90
C GLN A 209 4.80 3.58 -9.28
N LYS A 210 4.52 4.88 -9.41
CA LYS A 210 4.99 5.70 -10.54
C LYS A 210 6.43 6.17 -10.29
N GLY A 211 7.11 6.65 -11.33
CA GLY A 211 8.44 7.24 -11.19
C GLY A 211 8.37 8.75 -10.93
N ARG A 212 9.34 9.29 -10.19
CA ARG A 212 9.46 10.74 -9.95
C ARG A 212 10.09 11.50 -11.12
N ASN A 213 10.71 10.79 -12.06
CA ASN A 213 11.33 11.32 -13.27
C ASN A 213 11.07 10.39 -14.47
N THR A 214 11.44 10.80 -15.68
CA THR A 214 11.20 10.02 -16.91
C THR A 214 11.86 8.64 -16.88
N LYS A 215 13.09 8.53 -16.36
CA LYS A 215 13.83 7.26 -16.30
C LYS A 215 13.13 6.27 -15.37
N GLU A 216 12.76 6.72 -14.18
CA GLU A 216 11.99 5.92 -13.21
C GLU A 216 10.61 5.57 -13.74
N ASN A 217 9.94 6.48 -14.44
CA ASN A 217 8.63 6.20 -15.02
C ASN A 217 8.70 5.08 -16.07
N ILE A 218 9.72 5.10 -16.93
CA ILE A 218 9.96 4.00 -17.87
C ILE A 218 10.24 2.71 -17.12
N GLN A 219 11.12 2.73 -16.10
CA GLN A 219 11.45 1.55 -15.31
C GLN A 219 10.22 0.96 -14.59
N ARG A 220 9.33 1.82 -14.08
CA ARG A 220 8.14 1.45 -13.31
C ARG A 220 6.90 1.28 -14.19
N ASN A 221 7.05 1.18 -15.51
CA ASN A 221 5.95 1.09 -16.48
C ASN A 221 4.86 2.15 -16.27
N PHE A 222 5.22 3.36 -15.85
CA PHE A 222 4.31 4.46 -15.51
C PHE A 222 3.24 4.07 -14.46
N GLY A 223 3.56 3.12 -13.56
CA GLY A 223 2.62 2.58 -12.59
C GLY A 223 1.56 1.67 -13.19
N MET A 224 1.79 1.11 -14.39
CA MET A 224 0.91 0.13 -15.04
C MET A 224 1.45 -1.29 -14.78
N PRO A 225 0.78 -2.09 -13.94
CA PRO A 225 1.25 -3.44 -13.62
C PRO A 225 1.01 -4.44 -14.73
N THR A 226 1.96 -5.34 -14.90
CA THR A 226 1.84 -6.62 -15.60
C THR A 226 1.15 -7.66 -14.69
N PRO A 227 0.81 -8.87 -15.20
CA PRO A 227 0.16 -9.89 -14.38
C PRO A 227 1.01 -10.31 -13.16
N HIS A 228 2.33 -10.27 -13.31
CA HIS A 228 3.28 -10.56 -12.23
C HIS A 228 3.16 -9.57 -11.06
N GLY A 229 2.84 -8.30 -11.32
CA GLY A 229 2.60 -7.30 -10.26
C GLY A 229 1.38 -7.64 -9.42
N TYR A 230 0.30 -8.08 -10.06
CA TYR A 230 -0.91 -8.52 -9.37
C TYR A 230 -0.70 -9.82 -8.59
N ARG A 231 0.03 -10.80 -9.16
CA ARG A 231 0.41 -12.04 -8.47
C ARG A 231 1.34 -11.79 -7.27
N LYS A 232 2.26 -10.84 -7.39
CA LYS A 232 3.06 -10.36 -6.25
C LYS A 232 2.17 -9.78 -5.15
N ALA A 233 1.24 -8.89 -5.49
CA ALA A 233 0.32 -8.30 -4.52
C ALA A 233 -0.51 -9.39 -3.82
N LEU A 234 -1.07 -10.34 -4.59
CA LEU A 234 -1.81 -11.49 -4.07
C LEU A 234 -1.00 -12.32 -3.07
N ARG A 235 0.26 -12.64 -3.43
CA ARG A 235 1.17 -13.36 -2.55
C ARG A 235 1.32 -12.64 -1.20
N MET A 236 1.47 -11.32 -1.23
CA MET A 236 1.58 -10.52 0.00
C MET A 236 0.26 -10.42 0.77
N MET A 237 -0.89 -10.42 0.09
CA MET A 237 -2.19 -10.49 0.74
C MET A 237 -2.35 -11.79 1.53
N TYR A 238 -1.92 -12.94 0.97
CA TYR A 238 -1.92 -14.22 1.70
C TYR A 238 -0.99 -14.21 2.91
N TYR A 239 0.21 -13.63 2.80
CA TYR A 239 1.09 -13.47 3.96
C TYR A 239 0.47 -12.57 5.03
N ALA A 240 -0.15 -11.47 4.63
CA ALA A 240 -0.82 -10.56 5.55
C ALA A 240 -1.95 -11.26 6.30
N ASP A 241 -2.79 -12.03 5.59
CA ASP A 241 -3.87 -12.80 6.19
C ASP A 241 -3.39 -13.90 7.15
N HIS A 242 -2.35 -14.64 6.73
CA HIS A 242 -1.76 -15.70 7.55
C HIS A 242 -1.15 -15.16 8.86
N HIS A 243 -0.48 -14.01 8.81
CA HIS A 243 0.20 -13.42 9.97
C HIS A 243 -0.64 -12.39 10.73
N GLY A 244 -1.87 -12.11 10.27
CA GLY A 244 -2.76 -11.16 10.92
C GLY A 244 -2.38 -9.68 10.72
N PHE A 245 -1.61 -9.35 9.68
CA PHE A 245 -1.27 -7.97 9.34
C PHE A 245 -2.43 -7.30 8.60
N PRO A 246 -2.95 -6.16 9.09
CA PRO A 246 -3.86 -5.34 8.30
C PRO A 246 -3.20 -4.89 6.99
N ILE A 247 -4.00 -4.78 5.93
CA ILE A 247 -3.52 -4.43 4.60
C ILE A 247 -3.88 -2.98 4.29
N ILE A 248 -2.88 -2.20 3.84
CA ILE A 248 -3.07 -0.82 3.37
C ILE A 248 -2.64 -0.76 1.90
N THR A 249 -3.58 -0.39 1.03
CA THR A 249 -3.33 -0.31 -0.41
C THR A 249 -3.35 1.13 -0.93
N PHE A 250 -2.48 1.43 -1.90
CA PHE A 250 -2.41 2.74 -2.54
C PHE A 250 -2.60 2.62 -4.07
N ILE A 251 -3.61 3.33 -4.56
CA ILE A 251 -4.05 3.28 -5.95
C ILE A 251 -3.57 4.53 -6.69
N ASP A 252 -2.66 4.31 -7.63
CA ASP A 252 -2.16 5.33 -8.57
C ASP A 252 -1.70 4.70 -9.88
N THR A 253 -2.66 4.25 -10.67
CA THR A 253 -2.43 3.64 -11.97
C THR A 253 -3.37 4.20 -13.04
N PRO A 254 -2.87 4.47 -14.25
CA PRO A 254 -3.74 4.81 -15.37
C PRO A 254 -4.43 3.56 -15.97
N GLY A 255 -4.09 2.36 -15.49
CA GLY A 255 -4.63 1.06 -15.87
C GLY A 255 -3.60 -0.07 -15.83
N ALA A 256 -4.06 -1.32 -15.98
CA ALA A 256 -3.16 -2.46 -16.16
C ALA A 256 -2.35 -2.30 -17.46
N PHE A 257 -1.14 -2.86 -17.50
CA PHE A 257 -0.31 -2.82 -18.70
C PHE A 257 -0.95 -3.68 -19.79
N ALA A 258 -1.22 -3.08 -20.95
CA ALA A 258 -1.96 -3.69 -22.05
C ALA A 258 -1.02 -3.98 -23.22
N ASP A 259 -0.16 -4.99 -23.05
CA ASP A 259 0.70 -5.52 -24.11
C ASP A 259 0.38 -6.99 -24.40
N LEU A 260 0.84 -7.49 -25.54
CA LEU A 260 0.56 -8.86 -25.98
C LEU A 260 1.03 -9.89 -24.95
N LYS A 261 2.21 -9.67 -24.36
CA LYS A 261 2.80 -10.58 -23.39
C LYS A 261 1.99 -10.64 -22.09
N SER A 262 1.44 -9.53 -21.61
CA SER A 262 0.57 -9.53 -20.42
C SER A 262 -0.72 -10.32 -20.67
N GLU A 263 -1.29 -10.22 -21.87
CA GLU A 263 -2.46 -11.02 -22.25
C GLU A 263 -2.13 -12.52 -22.30
N GLU A 264 -1.03 -12.91 -22.95
CA GLU A 264 -0.55 -14.30 -22.99
C GLU A 264 -0.29 -14.88 -21.59
N LEU A 265 0.20 -14.04 -20.68
CA LEU A 265 0.48 -14.40 -19.29
C LEU A 265 -0.75 -14.31 -18.37
N GLY A 266 -1.92 -13.96 -18.88
CA GLY A 266 -3.19 -13.95 -18.14
C GLY A 266 -3.42 -12.70 -17.28
N GLN A 267 -3.37 -11.51 -17.88
CA GLN A 267 -3.67 -10.24 -17.19
C GLN A 267 -5.07 -10.24 -16.54
N GLY A 268 -6.09 -10.68 -17.28
CA GLY A 268 -7.45 -10.78 -16.76
C GLY A 268 -7.58 -11.81 -15.62
N GLU A 269 -6.87 -12.93 -15.71
CA GLU A 269 -6.84 -13.97 -14.66
C GLU A 269 -6.22 -13.43 -13.38
N ALA A 270 -5.06 -12.77 -13.46
CA ALA A 270 -4.38 -12.23 -12.30
C ALA A 270 -5.25 -11.17 -11.58
N ILE A 271 -5.92 -10.29 -12.33
CA ILE A 271 -6.86 -9.31 -11.77
C ILE A 271 -8.04 -10.00 -11.10
N ALA A 272 -8.69 -10.94 -11.80
CA ALA A 272 -9.87 -11.65 -11.27
C ALA A 272 -9.55 -12.45 -10.01
N HIS A 273 -8.39 -13.11 -9.98
CA HIS A 273 -7.95 -13.90 -8.84
C HIS A 273 -7.66 -13.04 -7.61
N ASN A 274 -7.05 -11.86 -7.81
CA ASN A 274 -6.90 -10.88 -6.73
C ASN A 274 -8.26 -10.46 -6.17
N LEU A 275 -9.19 -10.03 -7.04
CA LEU A 275 -10.52 -9.60 -6.61
C LEU A 275 -11.22 -10.68 -5.80
N ARG A 276 -11.25 -11.92 -6.30
CA ARG A 276 -11.83 -13.07 -5.60
C ARG A 276 -11.19 -13.29 -4.23
N THR A 277 -9.86 -13.20 -4.15
CA THR A 277 -9.12 -13.44 -2.91
C THR A 277 -9.41 -12.38 -1.88
N MET A 278 -9.46 -11.10 -2.28
CA MET A 278 -9.71 -9.97 -1.37
C MET A 278 -11.06 -10.08 -0.63
N PHE A 279 -12.08 -10.69 -1.24
CA PHE A 279 -13.36 -10.97 -0.57
C PHE A 279 -13.26 -12.03 0.56
N GLY A 280 -12.24 -12.88 0.54
CA GLY A 280 -12.05 -13.96 1.50
C GLY A 280 -11.05 -13.69 2.62
N LEU A 281 -10.36 -12.54 2.60
CA LEU A 281 -9.35 -12.21 3.61
C LEU A 281 -10.03 -11.86 4.95
N LYS A 282 -9.42 -12.31 6.05
CA LYS A 282 -9.90 -12.09 7.42
C LYS A 282 -9.32 -10.81 8.02
N VAL A 283 -8.16 -10.39 7.54
CA VAL A 283 -7.53 -9.13 7.95
C VAL A 283 -8.22 -7.92 7.30
N PRO A 284 -8.33 -6.78 8.01
CA PRO A 284 -8.95 -5.60 7.43
C PRO A 284 -8.06 -4.97 6.35
N ILE A 285 -8.71 -4.50 5.29
CA ILE A 285 -8.10 -3.84 4.14
C ILE A 285 -8.61 -2.40 4.06
N VAL A 286 -7.70 -1.45 3.91
CA VAL A 286 -8.01 -0.05 3.63
C VAL A 286 -7.30 0.39 2.36
N SER A 287 -8.06 0.88 1.38
CA SER A 287 -7.54 1.37 0.09
C SER A 287 -7.56 2.89 0.03
N PHE A 288 -6.49 3.48 -0.49
CA PHE A 288 -6.37 4.92 -0.73
C PHE A 288 -6.13 5.19 -2.22
N VAL A 289 -7.06 5.89 -2.88
CA VAL A 289 -6.81 6.44 -4.23
C VAL A 289 -6.06 7.74 -4.08
N ILE A 290 -4.75 7.67 -4.34
CA ILE A 290 -3.85 8.82 -4.18
C ILE A 290 -3.62 9.57 -5.49
N GLY A 291 -3.87 8.98 -6.64
CA GLY A 291 -3.71 9.64 -7.94
C GLY A 291 -4.80 9.20 -8.92
N GLU A 292 -4.43 8.33 -9.84
CA GLU A 292 -5.37 7.73 -10.79
C GLU A 292 -5.80 6.32 -10.36
N GLY A 293 -7.09 6.03 -10.47
CA GLY A 293 -7.64 4.69 -10.31
C GLY A 293 -8.24 4.19 -11.61
N GLY A 294 -7.37 3.74 -12.51
CA GLY A 294 -7.76 3.26 -13.83
C GLY A 294 -8.28 1.82 -13.83
N SER A 295 -9.58 1.67 -14.05
CA SER A 295 -10.25 0.43 -14.45
C SER A 295 -9.98 -0.77 -13.53
N GLY A 296 -10.08 -2.00 -14.08
CA GLY A 296 -9.80 -3.24 -13.38
C GLY A 296 -8.37 -3.32 -12.81
N GLY A 297 -7.42 -2.62 -13.43
CA GLY A 297 -6.04 -2.59 -12.93
C GLY A 297 -5.90 -1.90 -11.57
N ALA A 298 -6.68 -0.85 -11.33
CA ALA A 298 -6.78 -0.23 -10.00
C ALA A 298 -7.56 -1.11 -9.01
N LEU A 299 -8.65 -1.72 -9.49
CA LEU A 299 -9.54 -2.54 -8.65
C LEU A 299 -8.86 -3.81 -8.14
N ALA A 300 -7.88 -4.34 -8.88
CA ALA A 300 -7.11 -5.54 -8.54
C ALA A 300 -6.38 -5.48 -7.18
N ILE A 301 -6.18 -4.29 -6.61
CA ILE A 301 -5.71 -4.12 -5.22
C ILE A 301 -6.63 -3.17 -4.42
N GLY A 302 -7.80 -2.86 -4.96
CA GLY A 302 -8.69 -1.82 -4.43
C GLY A 302 -9.91 -2.34 -3.67
N CYS A 303 -10.22 -3.64 -3.77
CA CYS A 303 -11.36 -4.24 -3.05
C CYS A 303 -11.07 -4.27 -1.54
N ALA A 304 -11.67 -3.36 -0.78
CA ALA A 304 -11.33 -3.13 0.62
C ALA A 304 -12.56 -2.88 1.49
N ASN A 305 -12.39 -3.05 2.81
CA ASN A 305 -13.44 -2.72 3.78
C ASN A 305 -13.74 -1.22 3.79
N LYS A 306 -12.70 -0.39 3.59
CA LYS A 306 -12.83 1.05 3.42
C LYS A 306 -12.00 1.52 2.24
N LEU A 307 -12.60 2.32 1.37
CA LEU A 307 -11.93 2.98 0.26
C LEU A 307 -12.01 4.49 0.48
N LEU A 308 -10.86 5.14 0.51
CA LEU A 308 -10.70 6.57 0.68
C LEU A 308 -10.07 7.15 -0.59
N MET A 309 -10.45 8.37 -0.94
CA MET A 309 -9.92 9.07 -2.12
C MET A 309 -9.43 10.44 -1.71
N LEU A 310 -8.27 10.86 -2.22
CA LEU A 310 -7.87 12.26 -2.10
C LEU A 310 -8.81 13.15 -2.92
N GLU A 311 -9.06 14.37 -2.46
CA GLU A 311 -9.99 15.34 -3.07
C GLU A 311 -9.78 15.59 -4.58
N ASN A 312 -8.55 15.42 -5.05
CA ASN A 312 -8.14 15.61 -6.44
C ASN A 312 -7.61 14.31 -7.07
N ALA A 313 -8.00 13.15 -6.53
CA ALA A 313 -7.78 11.86 -7.17
C ALA A 313 -8.97 11.50 -8.06
N VAL A 314 -8.77 10.59 -9.01
CA VAL A 314 -9.80 10.17 -9.96
C VAL A 314 -9.93 8.66 -9.99
N PHE A 315 -11.16 8.13 -10.09
CA PHE A 315 -11.43 6.69 -10.16
C PHE A 315 -12.43 6.45 -11.29
N TYR A 316 -12.07 5.63 -12.28
CA TYR A 316 -12.86 5.50 -13.51
C TYR A 316 -12.78 4.10 -14.13
N VAL A 317 -13.85 3.67 -14.79
CA VAL A 317 -13.92 2.35 -15.46
C VAL A 317 -13.13 2.33 -16.77
N ALA A 318 -13.18 3.40 -17.55
CA ALA A 318 -12.45 3.54 -18.80
C ALA A 318 -11.91 4.97 -18.95
N ARG A 319 -10.73 5.11 -19.57
CA ARG A 319 -10.17 6.43 -19.84
C ARG A 319 -11.15 7.23 -20.68
N THR A 320 -11.32 8.51 -20.35
CA THR A 320 -12.39 9.31 -20.94
C THR A 320 -12.25 9.45 -22.47
N LYS A 321 -11.02 9.55 -23.00
CA LYS A 321 -10.78 9.50 -24.46
C LYS A 321 -11.30 8.20 -25.10
N VAL A 322 -11.08 7.05 -24.47
CA VAL A 322 -11.53 5.74 -24.97
C VAL A 322 -13.06 5.65 -24.92
N ARG A 323 -13.69 6.10 -23.83
CA ARG A 323 -15.15 6.15 -23.71
C ARG A 323 -15.78 7.00 -24.82
N PHE A 324 -15.22 8.17 -25.10
CA PHE A 324 -15.74 9.04 -26.16
C PHE A 324 -15.58 8.43 -27.55
N GLN A 325 -14.45 7.78 -27.83
CA GLN A 325 -14.27 7.09 -29.10
C GLN A 325 -15.27 5.94 -29.28
N LEU A 326 -15.55 5.17 -28.23
CA LEU A 326 -16.49 4.05 -28.30
C LEU A 326 -17.95 4.52 -28.44
N VAL A 327 -18.35 5.52 -27.66
CA VAL A 327 -19.75 5.95 -27.57
C VAL A 327 -20.13 6.94 -28.67
N PHE A 328 -19.25 7.90 -28.95
CA PHE A 328 -19.53 9.01 -29.88
C PHE A 328 -18.80 8.87 -31.21
N LYS A 329 -17.89 7.88 -31.38
CA LYS A 329 -17.04 7.71 -32.58
C LYS A 329 -16.22 8.96 -32.93
N VAL A 330 -15.97 9.82 -31.95
CA VAL A 330 -15.20 11.07 -32.08
C VAL A 330 -14.11 11.07 -31.03
N ILE A 331 -12.90 11.53 -31.40
CA ILE A 331 -11.82 11.85 -30.48
C ILE A 331 -11.96 13.33 -30.11
N PRO A 332 -12.43 13.68 -28.90
CA PRO A 332 -12.65 15.08 -28.56
C PRO A 332 -11.33 15.77 -28.20
N LEU A 333 -11.29 17.09 -28.37
CA LEU A 333 -10.30 17.96 -27.72
C LEU A 333 -10.51 17.92 -26.20
N SER A 334 -9.44 18.04 -25.41
CA SER A 334 -9.43 17.70 -23.97
C SER A 334 -10.48 18.39 -23.09
N SER A 335 -11.05 19.51 -23.54
CA SER A 335 -12.02 20.34 -22.81
C SER A 335 -13.43 19.73 -22.71
N ASP A 336 -13.90 19.02 -23.74
CA ASP A 336 -15.31 18.60 -23.85
C ASP A 336 -15.62 17.31 -23.07
N ILE A 337 -14.57 16.69 -22.55
CA ILE A 337 -14.54 15.30 -22.12
C ILE A 337 -14.99 15.13 -20.66
N ALA A 338 -14.76 16.12 -19.81
CA ALA A 338 -14.96 15.98 -18.37
C ALA A 338 -16.24 16.65 -17.84
N SER A 339 -16.92 17.47 -18.63
CA SER A 339 -18.17 18.14 -18.22
C SER A 339 -19.40 17.21 -18.26
N ARG A 340 -19.27 16.01 -18.84
CA ARG A 340 -20.35 15.02 -19.00
C ARG A 340 -20.11 13.72 -18.21
N THR A 341 -19.18 13.71 -17.27
CA THR A 341 -18.78 12.55 -16.45
C THR A 341 -18.78 12.90 -14.99
#